data_AF-A0A7L9IY16-F1
#
_entry.id   AF-A0A7L9IY16-F1
#
_cell.length_a   1.000
_cell.length_b   1.000
_cell.length_c   1.000
_cell.angle_alpha   90.00
_cell.angle_beta   90.00
_cell.angle_gamma   90.00
#
_symmetry.space_group_name_H-M   'P 1'
#
loop_
_entity.id
_entity.type
_entity.pdbx_description
1 polymer ?
#
loop_
_entity_poly.entity_id
_entity_poly.type
_entity_poly.pdbx_seq_one_letter_code
_entity_poly.pdbx_strand_id
1 'polypeptide(L)'
;MNDYYEDLGVSREATPEEIKRAYRKLARTLHPDVNPGPEAEEQFKRVSQAYDVLSDETKRRQYDMGGDPYGGAHDGFGAGFTFSDIMEQFFGQAAGGAGRGPRSRSARGQDGLVGLELDLATAVFGGQEELTIDTAVVCGTCSGDGAQPGTGRRTCDTCAGRGEVQQVQRSFLGQVMTSRPCPTCQGFGEVIPNPCHECSGQGRVRNRRTMTVRIPAGVDSGTRIHLEGEGEVGPGGGPAGDLYVELRVRDHETFTRRGDDLHASVAVPMTAAALGVTMSFATLDGEQEITIKRGTQPGDTIVLPGLGVTHLRREGRGDLVIHVDVRTPTKLDAEQERLLRELAAVRDEEQPDGELDDVDSGFVGRLRHAFKR
;
A
#
# COMPACT_ATOMS: atom_id res chain seq x y z
N MET A 1 -23.55 -38.95 -14.30
CA MET A 1 -22.85 -39.15 -13.01
C MET A 1 -21.39 -39.06 -13.36
N ASN A 2 -20.70 -38.00 -12.93
CA ASN A 2 -19.31 -37.78 -13.32
C ASN A 2 -18.43 -38.82 -12.63
N ASP A 3 -17.57 -39.50 -13.39
CA ASP A 3 -16.59 -40.43 -12.83
C ASP A 3 -15.33 -39.64 -12.44
N TYR A 4 -15.11 -39.46 -11.14
CA TYR A 4 -13.97 -38.70 -10.62
C TYR A 4 -12.63 -39.37 -10.93
N TYR A 5 -12.62 -40.69 -11.15
CA TYR A 5 -11.41 -41.39 -11.58
C TYR A 5 -11.09 -41.09 -13.04
N GLU A 6 -12.11 -40.97 -13.90
CA GLU A 6 -11.94 -40.55 -15.30
C GLU A 6 -11.51 -39.07 -15.40
N ASP A 7 -12.07 -38.19 -14.58
CA ASP A 7 -11.72 -36.76 -14.55
C ASP A 7 -10.24 -36.54 -14.17
N LEU A 8 -9.69 -37.37 -13.29
CA LEU A 8 -8.25 -37.36 -12.95
C LEU A 8 -7.39 -38.23 -13.88
N GLY A 9 -8.00 -39.03 -14.76
CA GLY A 9 -7.31 -39.96 -15.65
C GLY A 9 -6.57 -41.08 -14.91
N VAL A 10 -7.12 -41.56 -13.79
CA VAL A 10 -6.53 -42.59 -12.94
C VAL A 10 -7.44 -43.83 -12.83
N SER A 11 -6.87 -44.97 -12.48
CA SER A 11 -7.64 -46.19 -12.20
C SER A 11 -8.44 -46.06 -10.90
N ARG A 12 -9.55 -46.80 -10.77
CA ARG A 12 -10.30 -46.93 -9.51
C ARG A 12 -9.47 -47.55 -8.38
N GLU A 13 -8.47 -48.35 -8.74
CA GLU A 13 -7.51 -48.95 -7.81
C GLU A 13 -6.32 -48.02 -7.49
N ALA A 14 -6.33 -46.78 -7.99
CA ALA A 14 -5.21 -45.85 -7.80
C ALA A 14 -4.93 -45.58 -6.32
N THR A 15 -3.65 -45.61 -5.98
CA THR A 15 -3.15 -45.25 -4.66
C THR A 15 -3.30 -43.74 -4.42
N PRO A 16 -3.35 -43.27 -3.16
CA PRO A 16 -3.40 -41.84 -2.84
C PRO A 16 -2.27 -41.03 -3.50
N GLU A 17 -1.08 -41.62 -3.62
CA GLU A 17 0.07 -40.98 -4.25
C GLU A 17 -0.09 -40.84 -5.77
N GLU A 18 -0.74 -41.79 -6.44
CA GLU A 18 -1.06 -41.70 -7.88
C GLU A 18 -2.13 -40.65 -8.15
N ILE A 19 -3.16 -40.57 -7.31
CA ILE A 19 -4.22 -39.55 -7.37
C ILE A 19 -3.61 -38.15 -7.21
N LYS A 20 -2.75 -37.96 -6.21
CA LYS A 20 -2.04 -36.70 -5.95
C LYS A 20 -1.09 -36.32 -7.08
N ARG A 21 -0.41 -37.29 -7.68
CA ARG A 21 0.48 -37.06 -8.83
C ARG A 21 -0.30 -36.65 -10.08
N ALA A 22 -1.43 -37.30 -10.36
CA ALA A 22 -2.30 -36.96 -11.47
C ALA A 22 -2.89 -35.55 -11.34
N TYR A 23 -3.41 -35.21 -10.15
CA TYR A 23 -3.92 -33.88 -9.85
C TYR A 23 -2.85 -32.80 -10.07
N ARG A 24 -1.64 -32.95 -9.51
CA ARG A 24 -0.56 -31.96 -9.68
C ARG A 24 -0.18 -31.74 -11.15
N LYS A 25 -0.21 -32.80 -11.96
CA LYS A 25 0.08 -32.71 -13.39
C LYS A 25 -1.00 -31.91 -14.11
N LEU A 26 -2.27 -32.21 -13.86
CA LEU A 26 -3.41 -31.52 -14.47
C LEU A 26 -3.55 -30.07 -13.99
N ALA A 27 -3.37 -29.82 -12.69
CA ALA A 27 -3.43 -28.49 -12.09
C ALA A 27 -2.38 -27.53 -12.67
N ARG A 28 -1.18 -28.02 -13.02
CA ARG A 28 -0.15 -27.20 -13.66
C ARG A 28 -0.46 -26.89 -15.12
N THR A 29 -1.14 -27.79 -15.82
CA THR A 29 -1.53 -27.61 -17.23
C THR A 29 -2.79 -26.75 -17.39
N LEU A 30 -3.69 -26.81 -16.41
CA LEU A 30 -4.98 -26.11 -16.42
C LEU A 30 -4.98 -24.84 -15.56
N HIS A 31 -3.81 -24.42 -15.04
CA HIS A 31 -3.72 -23.21 -14.23
C HIS A 31 -4.08 -21.98 -15.09
N PRO A 32 -4.88 -21.02 -14.57
CA PRO A 32 -5.30 -19.82 -15.32
C PRO A 32 -4.13 -19.02 -15.91
N ASP A 33 -3.00 -18.96 -15.19
CA ASP A 33 -1.79 -18.26 -15.63
C ASP A 33 -1.07 -18.96 -16.81
N VAL A 34 -1.27 -20.27 -16.97
CA VAL A 34 -0.60 -21.09 -18.00
C VAL A 34 -1.51 -21.34 -19.20
N ASN A 35 -2.82 -21.46 -18.96
CA ASN A 35 -3.84 -21.71 -19.97
C ASN A 35 -5.05 -20.79 -19.74
N PRO A 36 -5.00 -19.53 -20.22
CA PRO A 36 -6.10 -18.58 -20.07
C PRO A 36 -7.23 -18.91 -21.05
N GLY A 37 -8.35 -19.43 -20.53
CA GLY A 37 -9.57 -19.68 -21.30
C GLY A 37 -10.70 -20.27 -20.45
N PRO A 38 -11.98 -20.04 -20.82
CA PRO A 38 -13.13 -20.51 -20.04
C PRO A 38 -13.19 -22.04 -19.94
N GLU A 39 -12.74 -22.75 -20.97
CA GLU A 39 -12.70 -24.22 -20.98
C GLU A 39 -11.66 -24.80 -20.00
N ALA A 40 -10.51 -24.12 -19.83
CA ALA A 40 -9.46 -24.53 -18.91
C ALA A 40 -9.90 -24.35 -17.45
N GLU A 41 -10.65 -23.27 -17.16
CA GLU A 41 -11.24 -23.01 -15.85
C GLU A 41 -12.29 -24.07 -15.47
N GLU A 42 -13.16 -24.45 -16.40
CA GLU A 42 -14.15 -25.52 -16.18
C GLU A 42 -13.50 -26.89 -15.98
N GLN A 43 -12.43 -27.20 -16.72
CA GLN A 43 -11.66 -28.43 -16.52
C GLN A 43 -10.92 -28.42 -15.18
N PHE A 44 -10.34 -27.28 -14.79
CA PHE A 44 -9.66 -27.12 -13.51
C PHE A 44 -10.62 -27.31 -12.33
N LYS A 45 -11.86 -26.78 -12.42
CA LYS A 45 -12.92 -26.98 -11.42
C LYS A 45 -13.28 -28.46 -11.26
N ARG A 46 -13.46 -29.19 -12.37
CA ARG A 46 -13.76 -30.63 -12.35
C ARG A 46 -12.64 -31.47 -11.73
N VAL A 47 -11.40 -31.20 -12.13
CA VAL A 47 -10.20 -31.87 -11.60
C VAL A 47 -10.00 -31.60 -10.11
N SER A 48 -10.30 -30.38 -9.66
CA SER A 48 -10.22 -30.00 -8.24
C SER A 48 -11.31 -30.68 -7.41
N GLN A 49 -12.54 -30.79 -7.93
CA GLN A 49 -13.63 -31.52 -7.29
C GLN A 49 -13.31 -33.02 -7.18
N ALA A 50 -12.80 -33.63 -8.25
CA ALA A 50 -12.40 -35.03 -8.25
C ALA A 50 -11.29 -35.30 -7.23
N TYR A 51 -10.31 -34.40 -7.10
CA TYR A 51 -9.25 -34.52 -6.10
C TYR A 51 -9.78 -34.35 -4.66
N ASP A 52 -10.69 -33.40 -4.39
CA ASP A 52 -11.30 -33.24 -3.07
C ASP A 52 -12.00 -34.51 -2.58
N VAL A 53 -12.71 -35.20 -3.47
CA VAL A 53 -13.40 -36.46 -3.14
C VAL A 53 -12.43 -37.62 -3.03
N LEU A 54 -11.50 -37.78 -3.97
CA LEU A 54 -10.63 -38.96 -4.04
C LEU A 54 -9.39 -38.90 -3.13
N SER A 55 -9.00 -37.72 -2.64
CA SER A 55 -7.87 -37.55 -1.73
C SER A 55 -8.22 -37.82 -0.26
N ASP A 56 -9.49 -37.73 0.12
CA ASP A 56 -9.99 -38.05 1.46
C ASP A 56 -10.54 -39.47 1.49
N GLU A 57 -10.02 -40.31 2.39
CA GLU A 57 -10.39 -41.73 2.49
C GLU A 57 -11.88 -41.94 2.81
N THR A 58 -12.49 -41.04 3.59
CA THR A 58 -13.91 -41.10 3.96
C THR A 58 -14.80 -40.71 2.78
N LYS A 59 -14.46 -39.62 2.08
CA LYS A 59 -15.22 -39.16 0.89
C LYS A 59 -15.08 -40.15 -0.27
N ARG A 60 -13.88 -40.66 -0.52
CA ARG A 60 -13.63 -41.70 -1.53
C ARG A 60 -14.46 -42.95 -1.26
N ARG A 61 -14.48 -43.42 -0.01
CA ARG A 61 -15.29 -44.59 0.39
C ARG A 61 -16.78 -44.34 0.19
N GLN A 62 -17.29 -43.15 0.51
CA GLN A 62 -18.70 -42.80 0.28
C GLN A 62 -19.04 -42.79 -1.22
N TYR A 63 -18.18 -42.18 -2.02
CA TYR A 63 -18.31 -42.15 -3.48
C TYR A 63 -18.28 -43.56 -4.09
N ASP A 64 -17.34 -44.40 -3.66
CA ASP A 64 -17.21 -45.79 -4.12
C ASP A 64 -18.42 -46.66 -3.72
N MET A 65 -19.12 -46.32 -2.63
CA MET A 65 -20.37 -46.95 -2.21
C MET A 65 -21.62 -46.39 -2.93
N GLY A 66 -21.44 -45.47 -3.88
CA GLY A 66 -22.54 -44.82 -4.61
C GLY A 66 -23.31 -43.78 -3.79
N GLY A 67 -22.75 -43.34 -2.66
CA GLY A 67 -23.27 -42.22 -1.86
C GLY A 67 -22.83 -40.87 -2.43
N ASP A 68 -23.58 -39.82 -2.11
CA ASP A 68 -23.18 -38.45 -2.42
C ASP A 68 -22.12 -37.99 -1.39
N PRO A 69 -20.86 -37.74 -1.80
CA PRO A 69 -19.81 -37.26 -0.90
C PRO A 69 -20.08 -35.85 -0.34
N TYR A 70 -21.09 -35.15 -0.86
CA TYR A 70 -21.59 -33.87 -0.36
C TYR A 70 -22.97 -33.98 0.31
N GLY A 71 -23.51 -35.20 0.38
CA GLY A 71 -24.83 -35.56 0.90
C GLY A 71 -24.92 -35.51 2.43
N GLY A 72 -24.71 -34.32 2.98
CA GLY A 72 -24.89 -34.00 4.40
C GLY A 72 -25.13 -32.51 4.69
N ALA A 73 -25.05 -31.65 3.66
CA ALA A 73 -25.13 -30.20 3.81
C ALA A 73 -26.01 -29.54 2.73
N HIS A 74 -27.10 -30.20 2.34
CA HIS A 74 -28.02 -29.69 1.32
C HIS A 74 -29.45 -29.55 1.84
N ASP A 75 -29.62 -28.79 2.93
CA ASP A 75 -30.91 -28.14 3.18
C ASP A 75 -30.69 -26.71 3.69
N GLY A 76 -30.78 -25.77 2.75
CA GLY A 76 -30.98 -24.34 3.04
C GLY A 76 -29.76 -23.43 3.05
N PHE A 77 -29.08 -23.21 1.92
CA PHE A 77 -28.36 -21.95 1.69
C PHE A 77 -28.42 -21.54 0.21
N GLY A 78 -29.27 -20.54 -0.06
CA GLY A 78 -29.32 -19.86 -1.34
C GLY A 78 -28.09 -18.98 -1.56
N ALA A 79 -27.70 -18.90 -2.83
CA ALA A 79 -26.83 -17.92 -3.49
C ALA A 79 -26.21 -16.83 -2.58
N GLY A 80 -24.90 -16.94 -2.34
CA GLY A 80 -24.10 -15.81 -1.86
C GLY A 80 -22.87 -16.09 -1.01
N PHE A 81 -22.62 -17.34 -0.59
CA PHE A 81 -21.48 -17.66 0.28
C PHE A 81 -20.30 -18.25 -0.50
N THR A 82 -19.16 -17.60 -0.40
CA THR A 82 -17.86 -18.03 -0.95
C THR A 82 -17.40 -19.31 -0.26
N PHE A 83 -16.86 -20.27 -1.02
CA PHE A 83 -16.35 -21.55 -0.49
C PHE A 83 -15.29 -21.38 0.62
N SER A 84 -14.56 -20.25 0.61
CA SER A 84 -13.62 -19.86 1.66
C SER A 84 -14.29 -19.55 3.01
N ASP A 85 -15.45 -18.90 3.01
CA ASP A 85 -16.15 -18.48 4.25
C ASP A 85 -16.76 -19.67 4.98
N ILE A 86 -17.25 -20.66 4.22
CA ILE A 86 -17.79 -21.91 4.77
C ILE A 86 -16.65 -22.79 5.31
N MET A 87 -15.49 -22.82 4.65
CA MET A 87 -14.33 -23.57 5.16
C MET A 87 -13.80 -22.95 6.46
N GLU A 88 -13.70 -21.62 6.56
CA GLU A 88 -13.23 -20.94 7.77
C GLU A 88 -14.20 -21.10 8.95
N GLN A 89 -15.51 -21.08 8.68
CA GLN A 89 -16.55 -21.27 9.69
C GLN A 89 -16.70 -22.73 10.15
N PHE A 90 -16.47 -23.71 9.27
CA PHE A 90 -16.65 -25.14 9.58
C PHE A 90 -15.36 -25.81 10.11
N PHE A 91 -14.19 -25.51 9.55
CA PHE A 91 -12.89 -26.00 10.07
C PHE A 91 -12.45 -25.28 11.35
N GLY A 92 -12.83 -24.00 11.53
CA GLY A 92 -12.60 -23.27 12.77
C GLY A 92 -13.40 -23.79 13.97
N GLN A 93 -14.51 -24.51 13.71
CA GLN A 93 -15.40 -25.04 14.74
C GLN A 93 -15.15 -26.52 15.05
N ALA A 94 -14.60 -27.30 14.12
CA ALA A 94 -14.25 -28.71 14.31
C ALA A 94 -12.90 -28.94 15.02
N ALA A 95 -11.95 -28.00 14.93
CA ALA A 95 -10.62 -28.13 15.54
C ALA A 95 -10.51 -27.62 17.00
N GLY A 96 -11.61 -27.15 17.61
CA GLY A 96 -11.58 -26.47 18.90
C GLY A 96 -12.78 -26.77 19.80
N GLY A 97 -12.97 -28.03 20.17
CA GLY A 97 -13.97 -28.48 21.16
C GLY A 97 -13.70 -28.06 22.61
N ALA A 98 -12.78 -27.13 22.86
CA ALA A 98 -12.62 -26.49 24.16
C ALA A 98 -13.52 -25.25 24.17
N GLY A 99 -14.50 -25.19 25.10
CA GLY A 99 -15.39 -24.05 25.26
C GLY A 99 -14.61 -22.74 25.17
N ARG A 100 -15.01 -21.87 24.24
CA ARG A 100 -14.35 -20.60 23.99
C ARG A 100 -14.49 -19.78 25.27
N GLY A 101 -13.41 -19.70 26.05
CA GLY A 101 -13.37 -18.98 27.31
C GLY A 101 -13.76 -17.51 27.15
N PRO A 102 -13.97 -16.79 28.26
CA PRO A 102 -14.32 -15.38 28.22
C PRO A 102 -13.37 -14.59 27.31
N ARG A 103 -13.92 -13.66 26.53
CA ARG A 103 -13.13 -12.79 25.64
C ARG A 103 -12.20 -11.93 26.50
N SER A 104 -10.98 -11.70 26.04
CA SER A 104 -10.09 -10.73 26.68
C SER A 104 -10.65 -9.31 26.54
N ARG A 105 -10.59 -8.53 27.63
CA ARG A 105 -10.88 -7.09 27.59
C ARG A 105 -9.77 -6.29 26.93
N SER A 106 -8.52 -6.78 27.02
CA SER A 106 -7.37 -6.21 26.33
C SER A 106 -7.25 -6.84 24.95
N ALA A 107 -7.29 -6.02 23.91
CA ALA A 107 -7.04 -6.42 22.52
C ALA A 107 -5.95 -5.52 21.93
N ARG A 108 -5.25 -5.97 20.88
CA ARG A 108 -4.34 -5.09 20.12
C ARG A 108 -5.15 -3.96 19.49
N GLY A 109 -4.60 -2.76 19.51
CA GLY A 109 -5.21 -1.63 18.83
C GLY A 109 -5.04 -1.69 17.31
N GLN A 110 -5.69 -0.76 16.63
CA GLN A 110 -5.70 -0.72 15.18
C GLN A 110 -4.42 -0.04 14.67
N ASP A 111 -3.97 -0.50 13.49
CA ASP A 111 -2.88 0.16 12.79
C ASP A 111 -3.39 1.48 12.19
N GLY A 112 -2.57 2.53 12.26
CA GLY A 112 -2.85 3.84 11.68
C GLY A 112 -2.09 4.06 10.39
N LEU A 113 -2.68 4.81 9.45
CA LEU A 113 -2.00 5.36 8.28
C LEU A 113 -2.17 6.88 8.30
N VAL A 114 -1.06 7.62 8.31
CA VAL A 114 -1.08 9.09 8.34
C VAL A 114 -0.18 9.63 7.25
N GLY A 115 -0.64 10.67 6.54
CA GLY A 115 0.16 11.39 5.57
C GLY A 115 1.06 12.42 6.24
N LEU A 116 2.33 12.47 5.86
CA LEU A 116 3.27 13.52 6.25
C LEU A 116 3.75 14.24 4.99
N GLU A 117 3.48 15.53 4.92
CA GLU A 117 3.99 16.38 3.84
C GLU A 117 5.41 16.84 4.14
N LEU A 118 6.28 16.75 3.13
CA LEU A 118 7.69 17.07 3.22
C LEU A 118 8.10 18.07 2.16
N ASP A 119 9.04 18.95 2.51
CA ASP A 119 9.70 19.78 1.51
C ASP A 119 10.72 18.97 0.70
N LEU A 120 10.96 19.39 -0.54
CA LEU A 120 11.90 18.72 -1.42
C LEU A 120 13.31 18.65 -0.81
N ALA A 121 13.74 19.69 -0.08
CA ALA A 121 15.03 19.70 0.60
C ALA A 121 15.14 18.57 1.64
N THR A 122 14.12 18.38 2.49
CA THR A 122 14.08 17.26 3.45
C THR A 122 14.06 15.92 2.74
N ALA A 123 13.36 15.80 1.61
CA ALA A 123 13.37 14.58 0.81
C ALA A 123 14.75 14.27 0.22
N VAL A 124 15.52 15.30 -0.18
CA VAL A 124 16.87 15.15 -0.74
C VAL A 124 17.90 14.80 0.32
N PHE A 125 17.94 15.54 1.43
CA PHE A 125 19.00 15.44 2.43
C PHE A 125 18.66 14.55 3.62
N GLY A 126 17.38 14.19 3.78
CA GLY A 126 16.86 13.58 4.99
C GLY A 126 16.74 14.62 6.11
N GLY A 127 16.13 14.21 7.22
CA GLY A 127 15.90 15.12 8.33
C GLY A 127 15.09 14.53 9.46
N GLN A 128 14.62 15.41 10.34
CA GLN A 128 13.68 15.09 11.41
C GLN A 128 12.47 15.98 11.24
N GLU A 129 11.28 15.39 11.26
CA GLU A 129 10.02 16.09 11.07
C GLU A 129 9.08 15.80 12.23
N GLU A 130 8.34 16.80 12.68
CA GLU A 130 7.36 16.64 13.74
C GLU A 130 6.02 16.16 13.17
N LEU A 131 5.60 14.97 13.59
CA LEU A 131 4.32 14.39 13.26
C LEU A 131 3.36 14.54 14.45
N THR A 132 2.24 15.20 14.22
CA THR A 132 1.17 15.32 15.21
C THR A 132 -0.03 14.48 14.77
N ILE A 133 -0.44 13.53 15.62
CA ILE A 133 -1.56 12.62 15.35
C ILE A 133 -2.59 12.68 16.47
N ASP A 134 -3.86 12.53 16.11
CA ASP A 134 -4.95 12.33 17.05
C ASP A 134 -5.21 10.81 17.15
N THR A 135 -4.76 10.18 18.23
CA THR A 135 -4.81 8.71 18.43
C THR A 135 -5.39 8.36 19.81
N ALA A 136 -5.78 7.11 20.02
CA ALA A 136 -6.13 6.64 21.35
C ALA A 136 -4.84 6.28 22.11
N VAL A 137 -4.67 6.89 23.28
CA VAL A 137 -3.57 6.63 24.21
C VAL A 137 -4.11 5.95 25.48
N VAL A 138 -3.22 5.30 26.23
CA VAL A 138 -3.58 4.70 27.53
C VAL A 138 -4.14 5.78 28.44
N CYS A 139 -5.27 5.50 29.09
CA CYS A 139 -5.87 6.45 30.04
C CYS A 139 -4.94 6.63 31.25
N GLY A 140 -4.50 7.86 31.52
CA GLY A 140 -3.59 8.16 32.63
C GLY A 140 -4.22 7.88 34.00
N THR A 141 -5.53 8.13 34.15
CA THR A 141 -6.22 7.93 35.43
C THR A 141 -6.29 6.46 35.86
N CYS A 142 -6.62 5.54 34.94
CA CYS A 142 -6.76 4.11 35.27
C CYS A 142 -5.60 3.24 34.78
N SER A 143 -4.60 3.82 34.11
CA SER A 143 -3.45 3.12 33.54
C SER A 143 -3.83 1.91 32.66
N GLY A 144 -4.94 2.02 31.92
CA GLY A 144 -5.42 0.95 31.04
C GLY A 144 -6.45 -0.01 31.64
N ASP A 145 -6.63 -0.02 32.97
CA ASP A 145 -7.51 -1.00 33.63
C ASP A 145 -9.00 -0.79 33.30
N GLY A 146 -9.41 0.44 33.05
CA GLY A 146 -10.80 0.80 32.78
C GLY A 146 -11.67 0.94 34.05
N ALA A 147 -11.23 0.47 35.22
CA ALA A 147 -11.89 0.75 36.48
C ALA A 147 -11.37 2.05 37.14
N GLN A 148 -12.16 2.60 38.05
CA GLN A 148 -11.69 3.68 38.90
C GLN A 148 -10.56 3.16 39.83
N PRO A 149 -9.49 3.95 40.06
CA PRO A 149 -8.38 3.53 40.93
C PRO A 149 -8.86 2.99 42.28
N GLY A 150 -8.42 1.78 42.63
CA GLY A 150 -8.79 1.11 43.89
C GLY A 150 -10.11 0.33 43.88
N THR A 151 -10.91 0.38 42.80
CA THR A 151 -12.22 -0.32 42.74
C THR A 151 -12.17 -1.67 42.05
N GLY A 152 -11.18 -1.90 41.18
CA GLY A 152 -10.89 -3.19 40.54
C GLY A 152 -12.04 -3.78 39.71
N ARG A 153 -11.88 -5.06 39.38
CA ARG A 153 -12.84 -5.85 38.62
C ARG A 153 -13.43 -6.94 39.51
N ARG A 154 -14.67 -7.35 39.22
CA ARG A 154 -15.30 -8.50 39.89
C ARG A 154 -15.78 -9.52 38.87
N THR A 155 -15.69 -10.80 39.24
CA THR A 155 -16.27 -11.89 38.45
C THR A 155 -17.76 -11.66 38.25
N CYS A 156 -18.26 -11.94 37.05
CA CYS A 156 -19.66 -11.76 36.72
C CYS A 156 -20.52 -12.82 37.40
N ASP A 157 -21.46 -12.40 38.24
CA ASP A 157 -22.36 -13.31 38.96
C ASP A 157 -23.28 -14.12 38.03
N THR A 158 -23.70 -13.52 36.90
CA THR A 158 -24.64 -14.14 35.95
C THR A 158 -24.04 -15.34 35.21
N CYS A 159 -22.75 -15.28 34.86
CA CYS A 159 -22.07 -16.36 34.14
C CYS A 159 -20.98 -17.06 34.97
N ALA A 160 -20.79 -16.65 36.22
CA ALA A 160 -19.72 -17.12 37.11
C ALA A 160 -18.33 -17.13 36.44
N GLY A 161 -18.01 -16.06 35.68
CA GLY A 161 -16.73 -15.93 34.98
C GLY A 161 -16.65 -16.62 33.61
N ARG A 162 -17.68 -17.34 33.18
CA ARG A 162 -17.66 -18.11 31.91
C ARG A 162 -17.77 -17.26 30.65
N GLY A 163 -18.26 -16.01 30.75
CA GLY A 163 -18.47 -15.11 29.61
C GLY A 163 -19.69 -15.44 28.75
N GLU A 164 -20.22 -16.67 28.81
CA GLU A 164 -21.43 -17.09 28.10
C GLU A 164 -22.52 -17.62 29.06
N VAL A 165 -23.77 -17.56 28.60
CA VAL A 165 -24.93 -18.15 29.26
C VAL A 165 -25.63 -19.10 28.30
N GLN A 166 -26.08 -20.25 28.80
CA GLN A 166 -26.84 -21.22 27.99
C GLN A 166 -28.32 -20.81 27.96
N GLN A 167 -28.87 -20.61 26.78
CA GLN A 167 -30.29 -20.38 26.57
C GLN A 167 -30.91 -21.62 25.91
N VAL A 168 -31.84 -22.25 26.63
CA VAL A 168 -32.65 -23.34 26.09
C VAL A 168 -33.68 -22.73 25.14
N GLN A 169 -33.55 -22.99 23.84
CA GLN A 169 -34.59 -22.69 22.86
C GLN A 169 -35.40 -23.95 22.59
N ARG A 170 -36.72 -23.88 22.84
CA ARG A 170 -37.64 -24.96 22.48
C ARG A 170 -37.94 -24.85 20.99
N SER A 171 -37.49 -25.83 20.22
CA SER A 171 -37.80 -25.97 18.80
C SER A 171 -38.82 -27.08 18.58
N PHE A 172 -39.39 -27.15 17.37
CA PHE A 172 -40.29 -28.22 16.98
C PHE A 172 -39.59 -29.61 16.93
N LEU A 173 -38.26 -29.65 16.89
CA LEU A 173 -37.42 -30.87 16.90
C LEU A 173 -36.91 -31.25 18.30
N GLY A 174 -37.28 -30.51 19.35
CA GLY A 174 -36.82 -30.73 20.72
C GLY A 174 -36.15 -29.50 21.34
N GLN A 175 -35.52 -29.71 22.50
CA GLN A 175 -34.80 -28.64 23.22
C GLN A 175 -33.39 -28.51 22.65
N VAL A 176 -33.08 -27.34 22.07
CA VAL A 176 -31.73 -27.01 21.61
C VAL A 176 -31.12 -26.01 22.59
N MET A 177 -29.96 -26.36 23.15
CA MET A 177 -29.15 -25.48 23.98
C MET A 177 -28.28 -24.62 23.07
N THR A 178 -28.49 -23.30 23.08
CA THR A 178 -27.62 -22.35 22.37
C THR A 178 -26.84 -21.55 23.40
N SER A 179 -25.51 -21.44 23.23
CA SER A 179 -24.73 -20.50 24.04
C SER A 179 -24.82 -19.10 23.45
N ARG A 180 -24.95 -18.11 24.32
CA ARG A 180 -24.95 -16.68 23.96
C ARG A 180 -24.01 -15.92 24.89
N PRO A 181 -23.35 -14.85 24.42
CA PRO A 181 -22.58 -13.98 25.30
C PRO A 181 -23.43 -13.50 26.47
N CYS A 182 -22.88 -13.56 27.68
CA CYS A 182 -23.56 -13.12 28.89
C CYS A 182 -23.93 -11.63 28.76
N PRO A 183 -25.20 -11.22 28.96
CA PRO A 183 -25.61 -9.83 28.76
C PRO A 183 -24.98 -8.86 29.77
N THR A 184 -24.62 -9.34 30.96
CA THR A 184 -24.04 -8.52 32.04
C THR A 184 -22.56 -8.20 31.80
N CYS A 185 -21.77 -9.19 31.37
CA CYS A 185 -20.34 -8.99 31.12
C CYS A 185 -19.98 -8.94 29.63
N GLN A 186 -20.97 -9.02 28.72
CA GLN A 186 -20.81 -8.97 27.27
C GLN A 186 -19.78 -9.98 26.69
N GLY A 187 -19.56 -11.11 27.37
CA GLY A 187 -18.54 -12.08 26.95
C GLY A 187 -17.23 -12.04 27.74
N PHE A 188 -16.99 -11.04 28.58
CA PHE A 188 -15.71 -10.84 29.25
C PHE A 188 -15.51 -11.67 30.53
N GLY A 189 -16.56 -12.28 31.09
CA GLY A 189 -16.50 -13.03 32.36
C GLY A 189 -16.37 -12.15 33.61
N GLU A 190 -15.93 -10.89 33.47
CA GLU A 190 -15.79 -9.91 34.54
C GLU A 190 -16.60 -8.64 34.26
N VAL A 191 -17.02 -7.96 35.33
CA VAL A 191 -17.70 -6.67 35.28
C VAL A 191 -16.88 -5.61 36.01
N ILE A 192 -16.93 -4.38 35.51
CA ILE A 192 -16.31 -3.20 36.11
C ILE A 192 -17.42 -2.45 36.86
N PRO A 193 -17.49 -2.54 38.21
CA PRO A 193 -18.58 -1.91 38.96
C PRO A 193 -18.52 -0.38 38.89
N ASN A 194 -17.30 0.16 38.97
CA ASN A 194 -17.02 1.59 38.93
C ASN A 194 -16.12 1.88 37.72
N PRO A 195 -16.71 2.17 36.54
CA PRO A 195 -15.92 2.51 35.36
C PRO A 195 -15.13 3.80 35.62
N CYS A 196 -13.93 3.88 35.06
CA CYS A 196 -13.12 5.09 35.12
C CYS A 196 -13.88 6.27 34.49
N HIS A 197 -13.90 7.42 35.17
CA HIS A 197 -14.62 8.61 34.72
C HIS A 197 -14.04 9.24 33.44
N GLU A 198 -12.74 9.04 33.19
CA GLU A 198 -12.06 9.62 32.03
C GLU A 198 -12.27 8.80 30.75
N CYS A 199 -12.15 7.47 30.83
CA CYS A 199 -12.25 6.58 29.67
C CYS A 199 -13.57 5.78 29.59
N SER A 200 -14.47 5.97 30.55
CA SER A 200 -15.77 5.27 30.62
C SER A 200 -15.66 3.74 30.51
N GLY A 201 -14.60 3.15 31.08
CA GLY A 201 -14.36 1.71 31.05
C GLY A 201 -13.57 1.19 29.85
N GLN A 202 -13.13 2.05 28.92
CA GLN A 202 -12.39 1.62 27.73
C GLN A 202 -10.89 1.39 27.97
N GLY A 203 -10.31 1.92 29.05
CA GLY A 203 -8.86 1.86 29.33
C GLY A 203 -8.01 2.78 28.44
N ARG A 204 -8.62 3.56 27.55
CA ARG A 204 -7.95 4.45 26.61
C ARG A 204 -8.76 5.74 26.40
N VAL A 205 -8.07 6.80 26.01
CA VAL A 205 -8.67 8.12 25.72
C VAL A 205 -8.10 8.65 24.42
N ARG A 206 -8.90 9.41 23.66
CA ARG A 206 -8.39 10.11 22.48
C ARG A 206 -7.57 11.31 22.92
N ASN A 207 -6.33 11.38 22.46
CA ASN A 207 -5.45 12.50 22.73
C ASN A 207 -4.60 12.82 21.50
N ARG A 208 -4.18 14.08 21.42
CA ARG A 208 -3.22 14.54 20.44
C ARG A 208 -1.81 14.22 20.93
N ARG A 209 -1.03 13.54 20.10
CA ARG A 209 0.36 13.19 20.38
C ARG A 209 1.25 13.73 19.28
N THR A 210 2.33 14.40 19.67
CA THR A 210 3.39 14.84 18.77
C THR A 210 4.59 13.92 18.96
N MET A 211 5.21 13.51 17.86
CA MET A 211 6.41 12.68 17.83
C MET A 211 7.32 13.11 16.70
N THR A 212 8.63 12.99 16.90
CA THR A 212 9.62 13.29 15.86
C THR A 212 9.90 12.03 15.05
N VAL A 213 9.69 12.12 13.74
CA VAL A 213 9.95 11.03 12.80
C VAL A 213 11.23 11.34 12.03
N ARG A 214 12.15 10.37 11.99
CA ARG A 214 13.40 10.49 11.22
C ARG A 214 13.13 10.12 9.76
N ILE A 215 13.30 11.08 8.86
CA ILE A 215 13.13 10.90 7.42
C ILE A 215 14.49 10.53 6.81
N PRO A 216 14.62 9.36 6.16
CA PRO A 216 15.85 9.03 5.44
C PRO A 216 16.02 9.92 4.21
N ALA A 217 17.27 10.17 3.83
CA ALA A 217 17.57 10.90 2.60
C ALA A 217 17.16 10.08 1.37
N GLY A 218 16.66 10.75 0.33
CA GLY A 218 16.28 10.10 -0.93
C GLY A 218 14.86 9.55 -0.99
N VAL A 219 14.04 9.78 0.04
CA VAL A 219 12.65 9.33 0.06
C VAL A 219 11.83 9.95 -1.05
N ASP A 220 10.92 9.17 -1.62
CA ASP A 220 9.98 9.65 -2.64
C ASP A 220 8.54 9.66 -2.12
N SER A 221 7.67 10.38 -2.81
CA SER A 221 6.23 10.39 -2.54
C SER A 221 5.65 8.97 -2.60
N GLY A 222 4.86 8.61 -1.60
CA GLY A 222 4.31 7.25 -1.43
C GLY A 222 5.20 6.31 -0.62
N THR A 223 6.42 6.72 -0.25
CA THR A 223 7.25 5.95 0.68
C THR A 223 6.56 5.86 2.05
N ARG A 224 6.56 4.68 2.66
CA ARG A 224 5.96 4.46 3.98
C ARG A 224 7.01 4.16 5.04
N ILE A 225 6.98 4.90 6.13
CA ILE A 225 7.78 4.64 7.32
C ILE A 225 6.91 3.86 8.32
N HIS A 226 7.41 2.72 8.78
CA HIS A 226 6.74 1.89 9.79
C HIS A 226 7.28 2.24 11.19
N LEU A 227 6.36 2.60 12.08
CA LEU A 227 6.61 2.90 13.48
C LEU A 227 5.86 1.86 14.32
N GLU A 228 6.60 0.85 14.78
CA GLU A 228 6.07 -0.27 15.56
C GLU A 228 5.52 0.21 16.91
N GLY A 229 4.29 -0.19 17.24
CA GLY A 229 3.66 0.15 18.53
C GLY A 229 3.30 1.63 18.71
N GLU A 230 3.42 2.45 17.66
CA GLU A 230 3.09 3.88 17.68
C GLU A 230 1.66 4.18 17.17
N GLY A 231 0.89 3.15 16.86
CA GLY A 231 -0.50 3.23 16.41
C GLY A 231 -1.50 3.47 17.54
N GLU A 232 -2.75 3.05 17.32
CA GLU A 232 -3.81 3.26 18.30
C GLU A 232 -3.65 2.26 19.47
N VAL A 233 -3.77 2.72 20.72
CA VAL A 233 -3.81 1.82 21.89
C VAL A 233 -5.10 1.00 21.86
N GLY A 234 -5.00 -0.30 22.05
CA GLY A 234 -6.16 -1.17 22.02
C GLY A 234 -7.10 -1.01 23.22
N PRO A 235 -8.36 -1.45 23.10
CA PRO A 235 -9.31 -1.47 24.22
C PRO A 235 -8.73 -2.21 25.43
N GLY A 236 -9.14 -1.80 26.63
CA GLY A 236 -8.72 -2.41 27.90
C GLY A 236 -7.22 -2.25 28.20
N GLY A 237 -6.59 -1.20 27.67
CA GLY A 237 -5.15 -0.97 27.84
C GLY A 237 -4.29 -1.99 27.10
N GLY A 238 -4.82 -2.63 26.06
CA GLY A 238 -4.07 -3.58 25.24
C GLY A 238 -2.95 -2.93 24.44
N PRO A 239 -2.03 -3.72 23.87
CA PRO A 239 -0.89 -3.20 23.13
C PRO A 239 -1.34 -2.32 21.96
N ALA A 240 -0.54 -1.30 21.65
CA ALA A 240 -0.80 -0.44 20.51
C ALA A 240 -0.67 -1.20 19.18
N GLY A 241 -1.41 -0.75 18.18
CA GLY A 241 -1.14 -1.10 16.79
C GLY A 241 0.12 -0.39 16.28
N ASP A 242 0.37 -0.52 14.99
CA ASP A 242 1.48 0.13 14.32
C ASP A 242 1.04 1.42 13.62
N LEU A 243 1.96 2.35 13.41
CA LEU A 243 1.71 3.55 12.63
C LEU A 243 2.53 3.53 11.35
N TYR A 244 1.85 3.65 10.22
CA TYR A 244 2.45 3.83 8.91
C TYR A 244 2.35 5.31 8.53
N VAL A 245 3.50 5.93 8.30
CA VAL A 245 3.58 7.32 7.87
C VAL A 245 3.86 7.33 6.37
N GLU A 246 2.87 7.71 5.56
CA GLU A 246 3.01 7.86 4.12
C GLU A 246 3.54 9.25 3.80
N LEU A 247 4.69 9.30 3.15
CA LEU A 247 5.38 10.54 2.82
C LEU A 247 4.83 11.14 1.53
N ARG A 248 4.61 12.45 1.52
CA ARG A 248 4.24 13.21 0.32
C ARG A 248 5.16 14.40 0.16
N VAL A 249 6.02 14.36 -0.86
CA VAL A 249 6.90 15.49 -1.18
C VAL A 249 6.07 16.58 -1.87
N ARG A 250 6.16 17.81 -1.38
CA ARG A 250 5.52 18.97 -1.99
C ARG A 250 6.21 19.34 -3.29
N ASP A 251 5.43 19.84 -4.24
CA ASP A 251 5.96 20.40 -5.47
C ASP A 251 6.79 21.65 -5.14
N HIS A 252 8.00 21.71 -5.70
CA HIS A 252 8.91 22.84 -5.50
C HIS A 252 8.79 23.81 -6.69
N GLU A 253 8.86 25.11 -6.44
CA GLU A 253 8.67 26.15 -7.47
C GLU A 253 9.73 26.06 -8.59
N THR A 254 11.00 25.87 -8.22
CA THR A 254 12.13 25.82 -9.16
C THR A 254 12.51 24.42 -9.66
N PHE A 255 12.40 23.40 -8.81
CA PHE A 255 12.98 22.07 -9.07
C PHE A 255 11.89 21.02 -9.23
N THR A 256 12.04 20.17 -10.25
CA THR A 256 11.20 18.99 -10.45
C THR A 256 12.06 17.74 -10.37
N ARG A 257 11.71 16.82 -9.47
CA ARG A 257 12.40 15.53 -9.35
C ARG A 257 11.96 14.59 -10.48
N ARG A 258 12.93 13.89 -11.08
CA ARG A 258 12.69 12.73 -11.95
C ARG A 258 13.65 11.61 -11.57
N GLY A 259 13.15 10.58 -10.91
CA GLY A 259 14.00 9.53 -10.35
C GLY A 259 14.94 10.11 -9.30
N ASP A 260 16.24 9.96 -9.49
CA ASP A 260 17.26 10.51 -8.59
C ASP A 260 17.79 11.87 -9.05
N ASP A 261 17.37 12.36 -10.22
CA ASP A 261 17.82 13.63 -10.79
C ASP A 261 16.84 14.76 -10.48
N LEU A 262 17.38 15.96 -10.33
CA LEU A 262 16.61 17.19 -10.23
C LEU A 262 16.66 17.92 -11.56
N HIS A 263 15.53 18.47 -11.97
CA HIS A 263 15.42 19.28 -13.17
C HIS A 263 15.01 20.70 -12.82
N ALA A 264 15.67 21.67 -13.44
CA ALA A 264 15.28 23.07 -13.39
C ALA A 264 15.38 23.67 -14.80
N SER A 265 14.66 24.76 -15.06
CA SER A 265 14.79 25.52 -16.30
C SER A 265 15.38 26.90 -16.03
N VAL A 266 16.34 27.31 -16.85
CA VAL A 266 16.92 28.65 -16.79
C VAL A 266 16.58 29.43 -18.05
N ALA A 267 16.04 30.63 -17.87
CA ALA A 267 15.83 31.56 -18.97
C ALA A 267 17.12 32.33 -19.26
N VAL A 268 17.66 32.19 -20.47
CA VAL A 268 18.89 32.86 -20.90
C VAL A 268 18.60 33.79 -22.08
N PRO A 269 18.94 35.08 -22.02
CA PRO A 269 18.79 35.97 -23.16
C PRO A 269 19.59 35.48 -24.38
N MET A 270 19.03 35.63 -25.59
CA MET A 270 19.70 35.24 -26.85
C MET A 270 21.15 35.72 -26.94
N THR A 271 21.41 36.98 -26.56
CA THR A 271 22.76 37.56 -26.61
C THR A 271 23.73 36.87 -25.64
N ALA A 272 23.26 36.52 -24.44
CA ALA A 272 24.05 35.79 -23.45
C ALA A 272 24.31 34.35 -23.89
N ALA A 273 23.34 33.68 -24.50
CA ALA A 273 23.52 32.35 -25.08
C ALA A 273 24.52 32.36 -26.25
N ALA A 274 24.47 33.38 -27.11
CA ALA A 274 25.40 33.55 -28.23
C ALA A 274 26.82 33.86 -27.76
N LEU A 275 26.98 34.78 -26.80
CA LEU A 275 28.27 35.29 -26.35
C LEU A 275 28.89 34.51 -25.18
N GLY A 276 28.13 33.63 -24.55
CA GLY A 276 28.50 32.95 -23.32
C GLY A 276 28.46 33.88 -22.12
N VAL A 277 28.06 33.35 -20.97
CA VAL A 277 27.96 34.10 -19.72
C VAL A 277 28.17 33.15 -18.55
N THR A 278 28.72 33.66 -17.45
CA THR A 278 28.78 32.94 -16.18
C THR A 278 27.78 33.59 -15.23
N MET A 279 26.91 32.79 -14.62
CA MET A 279 25.86 33.26 -13.72
C MET A 279 25.79 32.38 -12.47
N SER A 280 25.46 32.96 -11.32
CA SER A 280 25.22 32.21 -10.08
C SER A 280 23.74 31.83 -9.95
N PHE A 281 23.49 30.62 -9.46
CA PHE A 281 22.16 30.08 -9.21
C PHE A 281 22.08 29.47 -7.81
N ALA A 282 20.97 29.74 -7.11
CA ALA A 282 20.68 29.08 -5.85
C ALA A 282 20.20 27.65 -6.10
N THR A 283 20.96 26.67 -5.63
CA THR A 283 20.58 25.25 -5.61
C THR A 283 20.16 24.83 -4.21
N LEU A 284 19.66 23.61 -4.04
CA LEU A 284 19.38 23.06 -2.71
C LEU A 284 20.65 22.90 -1.85
N ASP A 285 21.83 22.86 -2.48
CA ASP A 285 23.14 22.73 -1.85
C ASP A 285 23.86 24.08 -1.61
N GLY A 286 23.19 25.19 -1.92
CA GLY A 286 23.77 26.53 -1.89
C GLY A 286 24.00 27.12 -3.28
N GLU A 287 24.72 28.23 -3.35
CA GLU A 287 24.98 28.92 -4.62
C GLU A 287 25.99 28.16 -5.48
N GLN A 288 25.67 28.00 -6.76
CA GLN A 288 26.53 27.38 -7.76
C GLN A 288 26.75 28.34 -8.93
N GLU A 289 27.99 28.42 -9.39
CA GLU A 289 28.35 29.21 -10.56
C GLU A 289 28.29 28.33 -11.81
N ILE A 290 27.45 28.72 -12.78
CA ILE A 290 27.20 27.97 -14.01
C ILE A 290 27.64 28.79 -15.21
N THR A 291 28.52 28.20 -16.02
CA THR A 291 28.98 28.79 -17.28
C THR A 291 28.10 28.34 -18.44
N ILE A 292 27.37 29.27 -19.04
CA ILE A 292 26.69 29.09 -20.32
C ILE A 292 27.73 29.24 -21.44
N LYS A 293 27.90 28.19 -22.25
CA LYS A 293 28.86 28.18 -23.35
C LYS A 293 28.38 29.09 -24.48
N ARG A 294 29.34 29.64 -25.24
CA ARG A 294 29.05 30.36 -26.48
C ARG A 294 28.30 29.46 -27.46
N GLY A 295 27.24 29.99 -28.05
CA GLY A 295 26.42 29.27 -29.03
C GLY A 295 25.46 28.24 -28.42
N THR A 296 25.17 28.33 -27.11
CA THR A 296 24.17 27.46 -26.46
C THR A 296 22.81 27.61 -27.14
N GLN A 297 22.18 26.49 -27.47
CA GLN A 297 20.91 26.44 -28.19
C GLN A 297 19.73 26.23 -27.22
N PRO A 298 18.50 26.61 -27.62
CA PRO A 298 17.30 26.24 -26.89
C PRO A 298 17.21 24.71 -26.71
N GLY A 299 16.97 24.27 -25.47
CA GLY A 299 16.87 22.86 -25.13
C GLY A 299 18.19 22.17 -24.79
N ASP A 300 19.32 22.86 -24.91
CA ASP A 300 20.58 22.34 -24.39
C ASP A 300 20.46 22.14 -22.87
N THR A 301 21.13 21.10 -22.39
CA THR A 301 21.13 20.72 -20.97
C THR A 301 22.52 20.87 -20.39
N ILE A 302 22.57 21.47 -19.20
CA ILE A 302 23.77 21.58 -18.38
C ILE A 302 23.58 20.67 -17.18
N VAL A 303 24.49 19.70 -17.02
CA VAL A 303 24.44 18.74 -15.93
C VAL A 303 25.45 19.13 -14.87
N LEU A 304 24.96 19.30 -13.64
CA LEU A 304 25.79 19.48 -12.45
C LEU A 304 25.81 18.18 -11.64
N PRO A 305 26.94 17.45 -11.65
CA PRO A 305 26.99 16.11 -11.07
C PRO A 305 26.88 16.15 -9.55
N GLY A 306 26.13 15.20 -8.98
CA GLY A 306 26.03 15.02 -7.52
C GLY A 306 25.21 16.07 -6.77
N LEU A 307 24.48 16.94 -7.49
CA LEU A 307 23.57 17.95 -6.93
C LEU A 307 22.08 17.55 -7.03
N GLY A 308 21.79 16.29 -7.37
CA GLY A 308 20.44 15.73 -7.42
C GLY A 308 19.99 15.15 -6.09
N VAL A 309 19.12 14.14 -6.13
CA VAL A 309 18.56 13.48 -4.95
C VAL A 309 19.50 12.39 -4.44
N THR A 310 19.59 12.23 -3.12
CA THR A 310 20.36 11.13 -2.50
C THR A 310 19.74 9.77 -2.81
N HIS A 311 20.53 8.74 -3.06
CA HIS A 311 19.99 7.40 -3.25
C HIS A 311 19.59 6.77 -1.90
N LEU A 312 18.37 6.24 -1.80
CA LEU A 312 17.83 5.67 -0.54
C LEU A 312 18.63 4.49 0.04
N ARG A 313 19.40 3.78 -0.81
CA ARG A 313 20.13 2.54 -0.44
C ARG A 313 21.54 2.45 -1.05
N ARG A 314 22.04 3.54 -1.63
CA ARG A 314 23.36 3.57 -2.28
C ARG A 314 24.07 4.85 -1.85
N GLU A 315 25.39 4.83 -1.88
CA GLU A 315 26.16 6.05 -1.72
C GLU A 315 26.07 6.89 -2.99
N GLY A 316 26.16 8.21 -2.81
CA GLY A 316 26.08 9.18 -3.89
C GLY A 316 24.71 9.82 -4.05
N ARG A 317 24.64 10.72 -5.04
CA ARG A 317 23.46 11.49 -5.42
C ARG A 317 23.34 11.46 -6.93
N GLY A 318 22.11 11.63 -7.42
CA GLY A 318 21.88 11.96 -8.82
C GLY A 318 22.37 13.36 -9.16
N ASP A 319 21.97 13.85 -10.32
CA ASP A 319 22.49 15.09 -10.88
C ASP A 319 21.42 16.19 -10.93
N LEU A 320 21.85 17.45 -10.97
CA LEU A 320 20.98 18.58 -11.29
C LEU A 320 21.11 18.89 -12.79
N VAL A 321 20.04 18.66 -13.53
CA VAL A 321 19.94 18.87 -14.97
C VAL A 321 19.19 20.17 -15.24
N ILE A 322 19.91 21.16 -15.75
CA ILE A 322 19.40 22.48 -16.04
C ILE A 322 19.09 22.56 -17.53
N HIS A 323 17.82 22.79 -17.85
CA HIS A 323 17.33 23.00 -19.22
C HIS A 323 17.44 24.47 -19.59
N VAL A 324 18.14 24.77 -20.68
CA VAL A 324 18.32 26.15 -21.15
C VAL A 324 17.17 26.56 -22.05
N ASP A 325 16.41 27.57 -21.62
CA ASP A 325 15.37 28.25 -22.40
C ASP A 325 15.95 29.56 -22.94
N VAL A 326 16.37 29.57 -24.21
CA VAL A 326 16.92 30.77 -24.84
C VAL A 326 15.78 31.69 -25.26
N ARG A 327 15.72 32.89 -24.68
CA ARG A 327 14.67 33.88 -24.95
C ARG A 327 15.15 34.93 -25.94
N THR A 328 14.49 34.96 -27.09
CA THR A 328 14.63 36.03 -28.08
C THR A 328 13.96 37.31 -27.54
N PRO A 329 14.63 38.47 -27.60
CA PRO A 329 14.05 39.72 -27.14
C PRO A 329 12.77 40.06 -27.91
N THR A 330 11.77 40.56 -27.18
CA THR A 330 10.51 41.08 -27.75
C THR A 330 10.44 42.58 -27.56
N LYS A 331 9.77 43.30 -28.46
CA LYS A 331 9.59 44.77 -28.42
C LYS A 331 10.95 45.50 -28.40
N LEU A 332 11.54 45.59 -29.58
CA LEU A 332 12.83 46.26 -29.78
C LEU A 332 12.64 47.77 -29.89
N ASP A 333 13.58 48.53 -29.33
CA ASP A 333 13.74 49.95 -29.67
C ASP A 333 14.51 50.12 -30.99
N ALA A 334 14.56 51.35 -31.51
CA ALA A 334 15.18 51.65 -32.80
C ALA A 334 16.68 51.29 -32.84
N GLU A 335 17.38 51.38 -31.70
CA GLU A 335 18.80 51.07 -31.62
C GLU A 335 19.05 49.57 -31.56
N GLN A 336 18.27 48.83 -30.76
CA GLN A 336 18.31 47.38 -30.69
C GLN A 336 17.97 46.73 -32.04
N GLU A 337 16.96 47.25 -32.73
CA GLU A 337 16.57 46.79 -34.06
C GLU A 337 17.68 47.05 -35.09
N ARG A 338 18.33 48.22 -35.04
CA ARG A 338 19.48 48.54 -35.89
C ARG A 338 20.61 47.53 -35.68
N LEU A 339 20.98 47.24 -34.44
CA LEU A 339 22.05 46.29 -34.11
C LEU A 339 21.73 44.86 -34.56
N LEU A 340 20.48 44.42 -34.43
CA LEU A 340 20.07 43.09 -34.89
C LEU A 340 20.07 42.97 -36.41
N ARG A 341 19.71 44.03 -37.15
CA ARG A 341 19.85 44.07 -38.61
C ARG A 341 21.31 44.01 -39.05
N GLU A 342 22.19 44.78 -38.41
CA GLU A 342 23.63 44.72 -38.71
C GLU A 342 24.21 43.33 -38.45
N LEU A 343 23.78 42.67 -37.37
CA LEU A 343 24.17 41.29 -37.09
C LEU A 343 23.67 40.33 -38.18
N ALA A 344 22.42 40.47 -38.62
CA ALA A 344 21.84 39.64 -39.67
C ALA A 344 22.59 39.81 -41.01
N ALA A 345 22.93 41.04 -41.39
CA ALA A 345 23.69 41.33 -42.60
C ALA A 345 25.10 40.73 -42.59
N VAL A 346 25.81 40.78 -41.46
CA VAL A 346 27.16 40.19 -41.33
C VAL A 346 27.12 38.66 -41.37
N ARG A 347 25.99 38.06 -40.97
CA ARG A 347 25.79 36.60 -40.95
C ARG A 347 25.10 36.05 -42.21
N ASP A 348 24.72 36.91 -43.14
CA ASP A 348 23.94 36.56 -44.34
C ASP A 348 22.57 35.92 -44.00
N GLU A 349 21.91 36.43 -42.95
CA GLU A 349 20.66 35.90 -42.38
C GLU A 349 19.43 36.77 -42.71
N GLU A 350 19.54 37.75 -43.61
CA GLU A 350 18.45 38.68 -43.95
C GLU A 350 17.30 38.02 -44.74
N GLN A 351 17.61 36.94 -45.48
CA GLN A 351 16.65 36.19 -46.29
C GLN A 351 16.84 34.69 -46.03
N PRO A 352 16.34 34.16 -44.90
CA PRO A 352 16.44 32.73 -44.61
C PRO A 352 15.59 31.91 -45.59
N ASP A 353 16.12 30.77 -46.04
CA ASP A 353 15.37 29.81 -46.83
C ASP A 353 14.24 29.19 -46.00
N GLY A 354 13.02 29.24 -46.52
CA GLY A 354 11.82 28.71 -45.86
C GLY A 354 11.63 27.22 -46.05
N GLU A 355 12.66 26.41 -45.80
CA GLU A 355 12.52 24.95 -45.84
C GLU A 355 11.82 24.46 -44.57
N LEU A 356 10.76 23.67 -44.75
CA LEU A 356 10.07 23.03 -43.65
C LEU A 356 10.81 21.74 -43.29
N ASP A 357 11.33 21.70 -42.08
CA ASP A 357 11.86 20.48 -41.49
C ASP A 357 10.74 19.49 -41.13
N ASP A 358 11.07 18.20 -41.12
CA ASP A 358 10.22 17.17 -40.54
C ASP A 358 9.93 17.51 -39.07
N VAL A 359 8.70 17.30 -38.62
CA VAL A 359 8.32 17.50 -37.22
C VAL A 359 9.20 16.66 -36.29
N ASP A 360 9.69 15.52 -36.78
CA ASP A 360 10.58 14.62 -36.06
C ASP A 360 12.07 15.06 -36.09
N SER A 361 12.50 15.93 -37.01
CA SER A 361 13.86 16.52 -37.02
C SER A 361 13.96 17.80 -36.18
N GLY A 362 12.84 18.49 -35.93
CA GLY A 362 12.79 19.70 -35.09
C GLY A 362 12.96 19.45 -33.58
N PHE A 363 12.90 20.53 -32.80
CA PHE A 363 12.94 20.48 -31.31
C PHE A 363 11.86 19.55 -30.73
N VAL A 364 10.64 19.58 -31.29
CA VAL A 364 9.51 18.74 -30.87
C VAL A 364 9.76 17.25 -31.16
N GLY A 365 10.40 16.95 -32.28
CA GLY A 365 10.82 15.61 -32.66
C GLY A 365 11.86 15.01 -31.73
N ARG A 366 12.91 15.79 -31.40
CA ARG A 366 13.91 15.42 -30.39
C ARG A 366 13.27 15.14 -29.03
N LEU A 367 12.28 15.93 -28.61
CA LEU A 367 11.50 15.68 -27.41
C LEU A 367 10.77 14.32 -27.47
N ARG A 368 10.01 14.06 -28.54
CA ARG A 368 9.25 12.81 -28.71
C ARG A 368 10.14 11.56 -28.73
N HIS A 369 11.33 11.66 -29.34
CA HIS A 369 12.31 10.58 -29.32
C HIS A 369 12.91 10.33 -27.92
N ALA A 370 13.08 11.38 -27.11
CA ALA A 370 13.55 11.24 -25.73
C ALA A 370 12.49 10.61 -24.79
N PHE A 371 11.19 10.82 -25.04
CA PHE A 371 10.09 10.23 -24.25
C PHE A 371 9.65 8.83 -24.70
N LYS A 372 10.14 8.33 -25.85
CA LYS A 372 9.82 6.99 -26.38
C LYS A 372 10.74 5.87 -25.87
N ARG A 373 11.56 6.14 -24.85
CA ARG A 373 12.55 5.19 -24.33
C ARG A 373 12.24 4.73 -22.92
#